data_AF-A0A318EAM2-F1
#
_entry.id   AF-A0A318EAM2-F1
#
_cell.length_a   1.000
_cell.length_b   1.000
_cell.length_c   1.000
_cell.angle_alpha   90.00
_cell.angle_beta   90.00
_cell.angle_gamma   90.00
#
_symmetry.space_group_name_H-M   'P 1'
#
loop_
_entity.id
_entity.type
_entity.pdbx_description
1 polymer ?
#
loop_
_entity_poly.entity_id
_entity_poly.type
_entity_poly.pdbx_seq_one_letter_code
_entity_poly.pdbx_strand_id
1 'polypeptide(L)'
;MKKSLPLLFIVLAACGGRDAGGTAPTVPDTGEIAREAQADATSARTRRAPNWRFDYSGDVNGSVEGTILTVMSMQGAGGPRVTLAGGALAPDLKSQATQGFNGTVMTMGDNTATTIRVVLADGTRCQVDGAQPTTFRVLDDDKKTFHAELSGSLLCGGARAQFDAVFDKDPRR
;
A
#
# COMPACT_ATOMS: atom_id res chain seq x y z
N MET A 1 20.98 46.44 -0.04
CA MET A 1 21.03 46.47 -1.53
C MET A 1 21.08 45.04 -2.06
N LYS A 2 20.01 44.58 -2.70
CA LYS A 2 19.91 43.62 -3.83
C LYS A 2 18.47 43.12 -3.87
N LYS A 3 17.66 43.82 -4.66
CA LYS A 3 16.37 43.37 -5.15
C LYS A 3 16.66 42.35 -6.25
N SER A 4 15.95 41.22 -6.27
CA SER A 4 15.81 40.41 -7.48
C SER A 4 14.33 40.05 -7.64
N LEU A 5 13.74 40.57 -8.71
CA LEU A 5 12.35 40.42 -9.11
C LEU A 5 12.08 38.98 -9.62
N PRO A 6 10.84 38.49 -9.51
CA PRO A 6 10.43 37.25 -10.16
C PRO A 6 10.31 37.45 -11.68
N LEU A 7 10.82 36.47 -12.44
CA LEU A 7 10.70 36.40 -13.89
C LEU A 7 9.23 36.21 -14.28
N LEU A 8 8.68 37.28 -14.86
CA LEU A 8 7.42 37.33 -15.58
C LEU A 8 7.62 36.61 -16.93
N PHE A 9 7.08 35.40 -17.10
CA PHE A 9 6.98 34.79 -18.43
C PHE A 9 5.85 35.48 -19.20
N ILE A 10 6.23 36.47 -20.02
CA ILE A 10 5.37 37.08 -21.04
C ILE A 10 5.38 36.14 -22.24
N VAL A 11 4.27 35.46 -22.52
CA VAL A 11 4.06 34.77 -23.80
C VAL A 11 3.55 35.82 -24.79
N LEU A 12 4.40 36.15 -25.77
CA LEU A 12 4.08 37.01 -26.91
C LEU A 12 2.95 36.39 -27.74
N ALA A 13 1.86 37.12 -27.90
CA ALA A 13 0.89 36.90 -28.96
C ALA A 13 1.50 37.37 -30.30
N ALA A 14 1.74 36.45 -31.22
CA ALA A 14 2.00 36.76 -32.62
C ALA A 14 0.69 36.64 -33.40
N CYS A 15 0.17 37.78 -33.86
CA CYS A 15 -0.89 37.83 -34.86
C CYS A 15 -0.27 37.66 -36.26
N GLY A 16 -0.76 36.71 -37.05
CA GLY A 16 -0.48 36.66 -38.49
C GLY A 16 -0.99 35.38 -39.17
N GLY A 17 -1.90 35.55 -40.15
CA GLY A 17 -2.19 34.56 -41.18
C GLY A 17 -3.56 33.88 -41.08
N ARG A 18 -4.51 34.31 -41.92
CA ARG A 18 -5.71 33.56 -42.29
C ARG A 18 -5.35 32.63 -43.45
N ASP A 19 -5.56 31.33 -43.29
CA ASP A 19 -6.07 30.43 -44.32
C ASP A 19 -6.71 29.19 -43.68
N ALA A 20 -7.69 28.62 -44.38
CA ALA A 20 -8.72 27.72 -43.89
C ALA A 20 -8.26 26.27 -43.63
N GLY A 21 -8.86 25.64 -42.62
CA GLY A 21 -8.83 24.19 -42.38
C GLY A 21 -7.97 23.78 -41.18
N GLY A 22 -8.60 23.52 -40.04
CA GLY A 22 -7.91 22.99 -38.87
C GLY A 22 -8.60 23.37 -37.58
N THR A 23 -9.08 22.36 -36.86
CA THR A 23 -9.66 22.42 -35.52
C THR A 23 -8.83 23.37 -34.63
N ALA A 24 -9.47 24.41 -34.10
CA ALA A 24 -8.83 25.33 -33.16
C ALA A 24 -8.26 24.51 -31.99
N PRO A 25 -7.02 24.77 -31.53
CA PRO A 25 -6.54 24.17 -30.30
C PRO A 25 -7.43 24.67 -29.17
N THR A 26 -8.23 23.77 -28.61
CA THR A 26 -9.03 24.02 -27.42
C THR A 26 -8.05 24.42 -26.32
N VAL A 27 -7.99 25.70 -25.99
CA VAL A 27 -7.26 26.16 -24.81
C VAL A 27 -7.97 25.51 -23.62
N PRO A 28 -7.33 24.61 -22.87
CA PRO A 28 -7.97 23.97 -21.74
C PRO A 28 -8.42 25.05 -20.77
N ASP A 29 -9.68 24.98 -20.34
CA ASP A 29 -10.24 25.91 -19.38
C ASP A 29 -9.32 25.91 -18.15
N THR A 30 -8.82 27.08 -17.77
CA THR A 30 -7.93 27.23 -16.61
C THR A 30 -8.59 26.69 -15.34
N GLY A 31 -9.93 26.68 -15.28
CA GLY A 31 -10.70 26.04 -14.23
C GLY A 31 -10.66 24.50 -14.25
N GLU A 32 -10.53 23.88 -15.42
CA GLU A 32 -10.38 22.42 -15.56
C GLU A 32 -8.99 21.97 -15.12
N ILE A 33 -7.93 22.68 -15.57
CA ILE A 33 -6.55 22.40 -15.14
C ILE A 33 -6.39 22.61 -13.63
N ALA A 34 -7.01 23.65 -13.06
CA ALA A 34 -7.00 23.89 -11.62
C ALA A 34 -7.77 22.82 -10.83
N ARG A 35 -8.91 22.33 -11.38
CA ARG A 35 -9.68 21.24 -10.78
C ARG A 35 -8.96 19.90 -10.86
N GLU A 36 -8.30 19.60 -11.98
CA GLU A 36 -7.47 18.41 -12.15
C GLU A 36 -6.26 18.47 -11.22
N ALA A 37 -5.58 19.61 -11.12
CA ALA A 37 -4.48 19.81 -10.19
C ALA A 37 -4.94 19.73 -8.72
N GLN A 38 -6.13 20.23 -8.38
CA GLN A 38 -6.71 20.06 -7.05
C GLN A 38 -7.19 18.63 -6.80
N ALA A 39 -7.71 17.92 -7.79
CA ALA A 39 -8.09 16.51 -7.69
C ALA A 39 -6.86 15.62 -7.54
N ASP A 40 -5.75 15.91 -8.24
CA ASP A 40 -4.49 15.20 -8.12
C ASP A 40 -3.76 15.55 -6.82
N ALA A 41 -3.80 16.81 -6.36
CA ALA A 41 -3.29 17.21 -5.04
C ALA A 41 -4.13 16.64 -3.88
N THR A 42 -5.45 16.50 -4.06
CA THR A 42 -6.33 15.84 -3.08
C THR A 42 -6.12 14.33 -3.13
N SER A 43 -5.94 13.73 -4.31
CA SER A 43 -5.58 12.32 -4.46
C SER A 43 -4.19 12.04 -3.91
N ALA A 44 -3.22 12.95 -4.06
CA ALA A 44 -1.90 12.91 -3.43
C ALA A 44 -1.95 13.04 -1.90
N ARG A 45 -2.82 13.90 -1.36
CA ARG A 45 -3.09 13.97 0.08
C ARG A 45 -3.85 12.78 0.64
N THR A 46 -4.56 12.02 -0.20
CA THR A 46 -5.32 10.82 0.19
C THR A 46 -4.55 9.52 -0.11
N ARG A 47 -3.43 9.59 -0.85
CA ARG A 47 -2.48 8.50 -1.06
C ARG A 47 -1.78 8.20 0.27
N ARG A 48 -2.42 7.41 1.13
CA ARG A 48 -1.69 6.77 2.24
C ARG A 48 -0.67 5.83 1.62
N ALA A 49 0.60 6.01 1.97
CA ALA A 49 1.63 5.04 1.64
C ALA A 49 1.19 3.65 2.12
N PRO A 50 1.56 2.57 1.42
CA PRO A 50 1.30 1.23 1.90
C PRO A 50 1.88 1.07 3.31
N ASN A 51 1.09 0.53 4.22
CA ASN A 51 1.47 0.32 5.62
C ASN A 51 1.57 -1.18 5.96
N TRP A 52 1.55 -2.02 4.92
CA TRP A 52 2.02 -3.39 5.00
C TRP A 52 2.60 -3.83 3.66
N ARG A 53 3.54 -4.78 3.71
CA ARG A 53 4.13 -5.43 2.54
C ARG A 53 4.49 -6.87 2.86
N PHE A 54 4.34 -7.76 1.88
CA PHE A 54 4.90 -9.11 1.86
C PHE A 54 5.83 -9.19 0.66
N ASP A 55 7.11 -9.42 0.89
CA ASP A 55 8.06 -9.84 -0.13
C ASP A 55 8.20 -11.34 -0.07
N TYR A 56 8.19 -12.01 -1.21
CA TYR A 56 8.31 -13.46 -1.26
C TYR A 56 9.21 -13.93 -2.41
N SER A 57 9.93 -15.01 -2.16
CA SER A 57 10.87 -15.60 -3.12
C SER A 57 11.00 -17.12 -2.99
N GLY A 58 11.32 -17.79 -4.10
CA GLY A 58 11.36 -19.24 -4.20
C GLY A 58 10.79 -19.71 -5.53
N ASP A 59 9.87 -20.68 -5.50
CA ASP A 59 9.16 -21.17 -6.68
C ASP A 59 8.27 -20.08 -7.29
N VAL A 60 7.77 -19.17 -6.46
CA VAL A 60 7.11 -17.92 -6.85
C VAL A 60 7.85 -16.74 -6.24
N ASN A 61 7.91 -15.64 -6.97
CA ASN A 61 8.66 -14.45 -6.56
C ASN A 61 7.79 -13.21 -6.77
N GLY A 62 7.90 -12.23 -5.88
CA GLY A 62 7.18 -10.97 -6.01
C GLY A 62 7.02 -10.22 -4.70
N SER A 63 6.17 -9.20 -4.75
CA SER A 63 5.79 -8.40 -3.59
C SER A 63 4.32 -8.02 -3.70
N VAL A 64 3.62 -8.03 -2.58
CA VAL A 64 2.27 -7.47 -2.46
C VAL A 64 2.22 -6.53 -1.28
N GLU A 65 1.60 -5.37 -1.46
CA GLU A 65 1.53 -4.31 -0.46
C GLU A 65 0.16 -3.64 -0.47
N GLY A 66 -0.17 -2.94 0.61
CA GLY A 66 -1.46 -2.26 0.69
C GLY A 66 -1.70 -1.52 2.00
N THR A 67 -2.99 -1.40 2.34
CA THR A 67 -3.43 -0.77 3.58
C THR A 67 -3.98 -1.79 4.58
N ILE A 68 -3.55 -1.69 5.83
CA ILE A 68 -4.07 -2.41 6.99
C ILE A 68 -5.46 -1.85 7.25
N LEU A 69 -6.45 -2.71 7.12
CA LEU A 69 -7.86 -2.40 7.34
C LEU A 69 -8.23 -2.60 8.82
N THR A 70 -7.67 -3.63 9.43
CA THR A 70 -8.00 -4.03 10.80
C THR A 70 -6.75 -4.44 11.57
N VAL A 71 -6.62 -3.90 12.78
CA VAL A 71 -5.72 -4.41 13.83
C VAL A 71 -6.56 -4.56 15.08
N MET A 72 -6.62 -5.78 15.62
CA MET A 72 -7.22 -6.06 16.92
C MET A 72 -6.17 -6.73 17.79
N SER A 73 -5.82 -6.11 18.91
CA SER A 73 -4.98 -6.71 19.94
C SER A 73 -5.84 -7.00 21.16
N MET A 74 -5.78 -8.23 21.66
CA MET A 74 -6.46 -8.65 22.88
C MET A 74 -5.47 -9.39 23.77
N GLN A 75 -5.49 -9.08 25.06
CA GLN A 75 -4.89 -9.96 26.06
C GLN A 75 -5.91 -11.00 26.50
N GLY A 76 -5.51 -12.27 26.50
CA GLY A 76 -6.30 -13.38 27.02
C GLY A 76 -5.49 -14.30 27.93
N ALA A 77 -6.16 -15.28 28.54
CA ALA A 77 -5.55 -16.25 29.45
C ALA A 77 -4.40 -17.08 28.81
N GLY A 78 -4.31 -17.10 27.47
CA GLY A 78 -3.25 -17.75 26.71
C GLY A 78 -2.19 -16.79 26.14
N GLY A 79 -2.12 -15.54 26.59
CA GLY A 79 -1.18 -14.53 26.07
C GLY A 79 -1.78 -13.60 25.02
N PRO A 80 -0.96 -12.71 24.42
CA PRO A 80 -1.45 -11.72 23.46
C PRO A 80 -1.88 -12.38 22.16
N ARG A 81 -3.03 -11.95 21.65
CA ARG A 81 -3.55 -12.31 20.34
C ARG A 81 -3.70 -11.07 19.49
N VAL A 82 -3.06 -11.08 18.32
CA VAL A 82 -3.16 -10.03 17.32
C VAL A 82 -3.88 -10.57 16.09
N THR A 83 -4.97 -9.93 15.70
CA THR A 83 -5.65 -10.18 14.43
C THR A 83 -5.37 -9.02 13.48
N LEU A 84 -4.88 -9.34 12.28
CA LEU A 84 -4.51 -8.39 11.24
C LEU A 84 -5.29 -8.71 9.96
N ALA A 85 -5.76 -7.68 9.29
CA ALA A 85 -6.27 -7.79 7.93
C ALA A 85 -5.87 -6.57 7.13
N GLY A 86 -5.46 -6.78 5.88
CA GLY A 86 -5.11 -5.73 4.95
C GLY A 86 -5.54 -6.08 3.54
N GLY A 87 -5.82 -5.04 2.76
CA GLY A 87 -6.14 -5.16 1.34
C GLY A 87 -5.26 -4.21 0.55
N ALA A 88 -4.90 -4.60 -0.68
CA ALA A 88 -4.31 -3.66 -1.61
C ALA A 88 -5.40 -2.87 -2.34
N LEU A 89 -5.03 -1.71 -2.87
CA LEU A 89 -5.88 -0.93 -3.77
C LEU A 89 -5.65 -1.38 -5.21
N ALA A 90 -6.71 -1.36 -6.00
CA ALA A 90 -6.60 -1.56 -7.44
C ALA A 90 -5.84 -0.38 -8.09
N PRO A 91 -5.39 -0.50 -9.36
CA PRO A 91 -4.68 0.57 -10.04
C PRO A 91 -5.46 1.90 -10.13
N ASP A 92 -6.80 1.85 -10.05
CA ASP A 92 -7.67 3.02 -10.02
C ASP A 92 -7.62 3.80 -8.69
N LEU A 93 -6.95 3.23 -7.68
CA LEU A 93 -6.79 3.74 -6.31
C LEU A 93 -8.10 4.02 -5.56
N LYS A 94 -9.22 3.51 -6.08
CA LYS A 94 -10.57 3.75 -5.56
C LYS A 94 -11.25 2.46 -5.16
N SER A 95 -10.96 1.37 -5.85
CA SER A 95 -11.49 0.04 -5.55
C SER A 95 -10.45 -0.83 -4.85
N GLN A 96 -10.91 -1.84 -4.09
CA GLN A 96 -10.02 -2.84 -3.53
C GLN A 96 -9.51 -3.76 -4.64
N ALA A 97 -8.21 -4.02 -4.65
CA ALA A 97 -7.65 -5.08 -5.48
C ALA A 97 -8.04 -6.46 -4.91
N THR A 98 -7.85 -7.49 -5.74
CA THR A 98 -8.09 -8.88 -5.32
C THR A 98 -7.07 -9.37 -4.29
N GLN A 99 -5.86 -8.80 -4.32
CA GLN A 99 -4.76 -9.15 -3.42
C GLN A 99 -4.91 -8.51 -2.03
N GLY A 100 -4.43 -9.22 -1.02
CA GLY A 100 -4.54 -8.81 0.37
C GLY A 100 -4.14 -9.93 1.31
N PHE A 101 -4.33 -9.71 2.60
CA PHE A 101 -4.04 -10.73 3.59
C PHE A 101 -5.04 -10.69 4.74
N ASN A 102 -5.20 -11.83 5.39
CA ASN A 102 -5.79 -11.89 6.71
C ASN A 102 -4.99 -12.85 7.58
N GLY A 103 -4.95 -12.59 8.88
CA GLY A 103 -4.34 -13.53 9.77
C GLY A 103 -4.54 -13.25 11.25
N THR A 104 -4.28 -14.28 12.02
CA THR A 104 -4.16 -14.20 13.47
C THR A 104 -2.77 -14.68 13.86
N VAL A 105 -2.13 -13.93 14.74
CA VAL A 105 -0.95 -14.37 15.48
C VAL A 105 -1.30 -14.44 16.96
N MET A 106 -0.91 -15.54 17.59
CA MET A 106 -1.14 -15.80 19.01
C MET A 106 0.18 -16.22 19.65
N THR A 107 0.58 -15.54 20.70
CA THR A 107 1.81 -15.85 21.44
C THR A 107 1.44 -16.47 22.79
N MET A 108 1.92 -17.69 23.05
CA MET A 108 1.73 -18.48 24.26
C MET A 108 3.11 -18.80 24.88
N GLY A 109 3.57 -17.95 25.82
CA GLY A 109 4.95 -18.05 26.32
C GLY A 109 5.95 -17.84 25.19
N ASP A 110 6.88 -18.78 25.01
CA ASP A 110 7.87 -18.75 23.92
C ASP A 110 7.32 -19.26 22.57
N ASN A 111 6.09 -19.80 22.56
CA ASN A 111 5.49 -20.36 21.35
C ASN A 111 4.64 -19.31 20.63
N THR A 112 4.79 -19.24 19.31
CA THR A 112 3.93 -18.40 18.45
C THR A 112 3.16 -19.29 17.48
N ALA A 113 1.84 -19.14 17.47
CA ALA A 113 0.95 -19.75 16.51
C ALA A 113 0.46 -18.72 15.49
N THR A 114 0.73 -18.97 14.21
CA THR A 114 0.46 -18.05 13.11
C THR A 114 -0.50 -18.68 12.13
N THR A 115 -1.59 -17.99 11.82
CA THR A 115 -2.51 -18.36 10.74
C THR A 115 -2.63 -17.16 9.80
N ILE A 116 -1.74 -17.05 8.82
CA ILE A 116 -1.79 -16.00 7.79
C ILE A 116 -2.19 -16.63 6.46
N ARG A 117 -3.13 -15.98 5.76
CA ARG A 117 -3.47 -16.24 4.37
C ARG A 117 -3.20 -14.98 3.56
N VAL A 118 -2.58 -15.15 2.40
CA VAL A 118 -2.26 -14.07 1.47
C VAL A 118 -2.89 -14.39 0.13
N VAL A 119 -3.48 -13.41 -0.53
CA VAL A 119 -3.88 -13.48 -1.93
C VAL A 119 -2.88 -12.65 -2.73
N LEU A 120 -2.19 -13.29 -3.68
CA LEU A 120 -1.22 -12.64 -4.55
C LEU A 120 -1.91 -11.83 -5.66
N ALA A 121 -1.13 -11.06 -6.42
CA ALA A 121 -1.65 -10.19 -7.47
C ALA A 121 -2.35 -10.92 -8.63
N ASP A 122 -1.94 -12.15 -8.92
CA ASP A 122 -2.58 -13.04 -9.90
C ASP A 122 -3.83 -13.75 -9.34
N GLY A 123 -4.21 -13.49 -8.09
CA GLY A 123 -5.31 -14.13 -7.38
C GLY A 123 -4.94 -15.46 -6.70
N THR A 124 -3.68 -15.90 -6.80
CA THR A 124 -3.19 -17.11 -6.14
C THR A 124 -3.34 -17.00 -4.64
N ARG A 125 -3.94 -18.03 -4.02
CA ARG A 125 -4.11 -18.10 -2.57
C ARG A 125 -2.93 -18.83 -1.93
N CYS A 126 -2.29 -18.15 -1.00
CA CYS A 126 -1.20 -18.65 -0.19
C CYS A 126 -1.62 -18.78 1.28
N GLN A 127 -1.01 -19.72 1.98
CA GLN A 127 -1.11 -19.84 3.43
C GLN A 127 0.26 -20.20 3.99
N VAL A 128 0.48 -19.89 5.27
CA VAL A 128 1.71 -20.31 5.98
C VAL A 128 1.91 -21.81 5.83
N ASP A 129 3.10 -22.22 5.38
CA ASP A 129 3.51 -23.62 5.31
C ASP A 129 3.96 -24.07 6.72
N GLY A 130 3.10 -24.85 7.39
CA GLY A 130 3.25 -25.24 8.79
C GLY A 130 4.45 -26.14 9.11
N ALA A 131 5.32 -26.43 8.13
CA ALA A 131 6.55 -27.18 8.31
C ALA A 131 7.75 -26.31 8.75
N GLN A 132 7.70 -24.98 8.58
CA GLN A 132 8.81 -24.09 8.94
C GLN A 132 8.42 -23.11 10.05
N PRO A 133 9.35 -22.75 10.95
CA PRO A 133 9.08 -21.79 12.00
C PRO A 133 8.70 -20.44 11.38
N THR A 134 7.56 -19.91 11.81
CA THR A 134 7.21 -18.51 11.55
C THR A 134 7.77 -17.66 12.67
N THR A 135 8.51 -16.61 12.32
CA THR A 135 9.00 -15.64 13.29
C THR A 135 8.07 -14.45 13.25
N PHE A 136 7.36 -14.19 14.35
CA PHE A 136 6.57 -12.97 14.50
C PHE A 136 7.15 -12.12 15.62
N ARG A 137 7.46 -10.86 15.30
CA ARG A 137 8.04 -9.91 16.23
C ARG A 137 7.19 -8.64 16.25
N VAL A 138 6.56 -8.38 17.38
CA VAL A 138 5.83 -7.12 17.62
C VAL A 138 6.81 -6.11 18.21
N LEU A 139 6.99 -4.98 17.54
CA LEU A 139 7.85 -3.88 18.00
C LEU A 139 7.02 -2.78 18.68
N ASP A 140 5.77 -2.59 18.24
CA ASP A 140 4.77 -1.72 18.86
C ASP A 140 3.38 -2.38 18.72
N ASP A 141 2.69 -2.63 19.82
CA ASP A 141 1.38 -3.28 19.85
C ASP A 141 0.19 -2.32 19.98
N ASP A 142 0.44 -1.00 20.02
CA ASP A 142 -0.62 -0.01 20.07
C ASP A 142 -1.41 -0.01 18.75
N LYS A 143 -2.73 -0.12 18.84
CA LYS A 143 -3.63 -0.19 17.67
C LYS A 143 -3.53 1.00 16.69
N LYS A 144 -2.97 2.12 17.14
CA LYS A 144 -2.72 3.34 16.36
C LYS A 144 -1.30 3.45 15.84
N THR A 145 -0.29 2.83 16.46
CA THR A 145 1.12 2.89 15.99
C THR A 145 1.71 1.51 15.71
N PHE A 146 0.84 0.53 15.50
CA PHE A 146 1.17 -0.89 15.40
C PHE A 146 2.32 -1.15 14.43
N HIS A 147 3.36 -1.81 14.93
CA HIS A 147 4.52 -2.21 14.15
C HIS A 147 4.89 -3.66 14.44
N ALA A 148 4.92 -4.49 13.39
CA ALA A 148 5.31 -5.89 13.51
C ALA A 148 6.00 -6.40 12.25
N GLU A 149 6.87 -7.39 12.44
CA GLU A 149 7.56 -8.12 11.40
C GLU A 149 7.14 -9.60 11.48
N LEU A 150 6.94 -10.22 10.32
CA LEU A 150 6.63 -11.64 10.19
C LEU A 150 7.49 -12.24 9.08
N SER A 151 8.17 -13.34 9.34
CA SER A 151 8.83 -14.12 8.29
C SER A 151 8.55 -15.60 8.42
N GLY A 152 8.67 -16.31 7.30
CA GLY A 152 8.48 -17.75 7.24
C GLY A 152 8.25 -18.25 5.82
N SER A 153 7.53 -19.35 5.68
CA SER A 153 7.22 -19.95 4.37
C SER A 153 5.73 -19.88 4.04
N LEU A 154 5.42 -19.71 2.75
CA LEU A 154 4.09 -19.81 2.16
C LEU A 154 4.01 -21.03 1.25
N LEU A 155 2.84 -21.67 1.26
CA LEU A 155 2.40 -22.61 0.24
C LEU A 155 1.32 -21.93 -0.62
N CYS A 156 1.63 -21.72 -1.88
CA CYS A 156 0.84 -20.98 -2.88
C CYS A 156 0.43 -21.90 -4.02
N GLY A 157 -0.79 -22.47 -3.98
CA GLY A 157 -1.26 -23.36 -5.04
C GLY A 157 -0.36 -24.58 -5.33
N GLY A 158 0.48 -24.99 -4.37
CA GLY A 158 1.46 -26.07 -4.52
C GLY A 158 2.91 -25.59 -4.66
N ALA A 159 3.15 -24.34 -5.03
CA ALA A 159 4.47 -23.71 -5.05
C ALA A 159 4.88 -23.22 -3.66
N ARG A 160 6.16 -23.34 -3.29
CA ARG A 160 6.68 -22.84 -2.02
C ARG A 160 7.48 -21.55 -2.21
N ALA A 161 7.29 -20.62 -1.29
CA ALA A 161 8.10 -19.41 -1.21
C ALA A 161 8.43 -19.07 0.24
N GLN A 162 9.62 -18.54 0.48
CA GLN A 162 9.91 -17.82 1.70
C GLN A 162 9.33 -16.42 1.60
N PHE A 163 8.93 -15.84 2.73
CA PHE A 163 8.43 -14.48 2.77
C PHE A 163 8.95 -13.73 3.98
N ASP A 164 9.08 -12.41 3.79
CA ASP A 164 9.25 -11.41 4.82
C ASP A 164 8.10 -10.42 4.71
N ALA A 165 7.47 -10.08 5.83
CA ALA A 165 6.35 -9.19 5.90
C ALA A 165 6.55 -8.14 6.99
N VAL A 166 6.19 -6.91 6.65
CA VAL A 166 6.21 -5.76 7.56
C VAL A 166 4.80 -5.22 7.65
N PHE A 167 4.39 -4.90 8.87
CA PHE A 167 3.14 -4.21 9.19
C PHE A 167 3.51 -2.94 9.96
N ASP A 168 3.26 -1.75 9.40
CA ASP A 168 3.68 -0.47 9.98
C ASP A 168 2.56 0.56 9.93
N LYS A 169 1.63 0.46 10.88
CA LYS A 169 0.47 1.35 10.97
C LYS A 169 0.79 2.55 11.88
N ASP A 170 1.45 3.57 11.35
CA ASP A 170 1.53 4.90 11.98
C ASP A 170 0.71 5.93 11.18
N PRO A 171 -0.36 6.54 11.75
CA PRO A 171 -1.17 7.55 11.08
C PRO A 171 -0.45 8.88 10.84
N ARG A 172 0.78 9.04 11.36
CA ARG A 172 1.62 10.23 11.18
C ARG A 172 2.61 10.12 10.03
N ARG A 173 2.72 8.96 9.38
CA ARG A 173 3.51 8.74 8.16
C ARG A 173 2.67 8.88 6.91
#